data_AF-A0AAW9KQZ6-F1
#
_entry.id   AF-A0AAW9KQZ6-F1
#
_cell.length_a   1.000
_cell.length_b   1.000
_cell.length_c   1.000
_cell.angle_alpha   90.00
_cell.angle_beta   90.00
_cell.angle_gamma   90.00
#
_symmetry.space_group_name_H-M   'P 1'
#
loop_
_entity.id
_entity.type
_entity.pdbx_description
1 polymer ?
#
loop_
_entity_poly.entity_id
_entity_poly.type
_entity_poly.pdbx_seq_one_letter_code
_entity_poly.pdbx_strand_id
1 'polypeptide(L)'
;MKQLRKAKKELTNPHESERLNAVAEVFAEIERAQRAAVMDQRDALDLDAEDGVERIDAEERKTEVVDLVDAYTPGGRSLADVWLERCAPDALDVDDPTTLGHYAEMSGEEWEQQISRWADSYRAQAPGTLDETDRELADHHVEGQWGVSLDRFEAEVVEFDRQRALTDLLAGPSEATEQAVKTNTEVLA
;
A
#
# COMPACT_ATOMS: atom_id res chain seq x y z
N MET A 1 31.64 9.31 -3.70
CA MET A 1 32.04 8.34 -2.65
C MET A 1 31.58 8.74 -1.24
N LYS A 2 32.00 9.89 -0.67
CA LYS A 2 31.63 10.27 0.71
C LYS A 2 30.14 10.60 0.91
N GLN A 3 29.52 11.29 -0.05
CA GLN A 3 28.07 11.61 0.01
C GLN A 3 27.18 10.37 -0.17
N LEU A 4 27.53 9.46 -1.08
CA LEU A 4 26.85 8.17 -1.26
C LEU A 4 26.87 7.30 0.01
N ARG A 5 28.00 7.27 0.74
CA ARG A 5 28.09 6.59 2.03
C ARG A 5 27.24 7.25 3.12
N LYS A 6 27.15 8.59 3.11
CA LYS A 6 26.31 9.33 4.08
C LYS A 6 24.83 9.08 3.82
N ALA A 7 24.39 9.18 2.56
CA ALA A 7 23.02 8.88 2.16
C ALA A 7 22.63 7.43 2.49
N LYS A 8 23.51 6.46 2.20
CA LYS A 8 23.27 5.06 2.59
C LYS A 8 23.12 4.88 4.11
N LYS A 9 23.92 5.58 4.91
CA LYS A 9 23.84 5.52 6.38
C LYS A 9 22.55 6.15 6.90
N GLU A 10 22.14 7.30 6.35
CA GLU A 10 20.88 7.98 6.68
C GLU A 10 19.67 7.09 6.35
N LEU A 11 19.74 6.28 5.29
CA LEU A 11 18.70 5.29 4.95
C LEU A 11 18.76 4.00 5.79
N THR A 12 19.85 3.74 6.52
CA THR A 12 19.94 2.54 7.38
C THR A 12 19.29 2.78 8.75
N ASN A 13 19.05 4.04 9.11
CA ASN A 13 18.30 4.41 10.30
C ASN A 13 17.56 5.73 10.04
N PRO A 14 16.43 5.69 9.31
CA PRO A 14 15.70 6.88 8.88
C PRO A 14 15.27 7.77 10.05
N HIS A 15 14.85 7.17 11.17
CA HIS A 15 14.42 7.88 12.37
C HIS A 15 15.52 8.75 13.00
N GLU A 16 16.78 8.32 12.93
CA GLU A 16 17.93 9.11 13.43
C GLU A 16 18.44 10.16 12.44
N SER A 17 17.93 10.17 11.20
CA SER A 17 18.39 11.09 10.17
C SER A 17 17.74 12.46 10.33
N GLU A 18 18.47 13.43 10.86
CA GLU A 18 18.04 14.84 10.94
C GLU A 18 17.55 15.37 9.59
N ARG A 19 18.22 14.98 8.50
CA ARG A 19 17.85 15.39 7.15
C ARG A 19 16.50 14.81 6.71
N LEU A 20 16.25 13.53 6.96
CA LEU A 20 14.97 12.90 6.58
C LEU A 20 13.84 13.46 7.42
N ASN A 21 14.05 13.61 8.72
CA ASN A 21 13.09 14.25 9.62
C ASN A 21 12.73 15.68 9.17
N ALA A 22 13.71 16.49 8.78
CA ALA A 22 13.45 17.84 8.28
C ALA A 22 12.65 17.85 6.97
N VAL A 23 12.89 16.89 6.06
CA VAL A 23 12.11 16.78 4.82
C VAL A 23 10.69 16.29 5.09
N ALA A 24 10.53 15.29 5.95
CA ALA A 24 9.24 14.75 6.36
C ALA A 24 8.38 15.81 7.05
N GLU A 25 8.98 16.64 7.90
CA GLU A 25 8.30 17.76 8.55
C GLU A 25 7.78 18.79 7.55
N VAL A 26 8.60 19.20 6.58
CA VAL A 26 8.16 20.12 5.52
C VAL A 26 6.99 19.53 4.72
N PHE A 27 7.06 18.24 4.39
CA PHE A 27 5.99 17.56 3.65
C PHE A 27 4.69 17.52 4.46
N ALA A 28 4.76 17.09 5.72
CA ALA A 28 3.61 17.02 6.62
C ALA A 28 2.95 18.38 6.86
N GLU A 29 3.74 19.45 7.01
CA GLU A 29 3.22 20.82 7.18
C GLU A 29 2.50 21.32 5.91
N ILE A 30 3.02 20.99 4.72
CA ILE A 30 2.34 21.33 3.46
C ILE A 30 0.98 20.64 3.37
N GLU A 31 0.94 19.32 3.61
CA GLU A 31 -0.30 18.55 3.55
C GLU A 31 -1.32 19.02 4.59
N ARG A 32 -0.85 19.28 5.83
CA ARG A 32 -1.66 19.88 6.90
C ARG A 32 -2.26 21.21 6.48
N ALA A 33 -1.46 22.12 5.93
CA ALA A 33 -1.93 23.44 5.53
C ALA A 33 -2.97 23.36 4.40
N GLN A 34 -2.74 22.51 3.41
CA GLN A 34 -3.68 22.26 2.31
C GLN A 34 -5.00 21.70 2.83
N ARG A 35 -4.94 20.67 3.69
CA ARG A 35 -6.14 20.06 4.27
C ARG A 35 -6.89 21.03 5.18
N ALA A 36 -6.20 21.82 5.99
CA ALA A 36 -6.82 22.84 6.83
C ALA A 36 -7.60 23.86 6.00
N ALA A 37 -7.04 24.31 4.87
CA ALA A 37 -7.75 25.24 3.99
C ALA A 37 -9.05 24.66 3.41
N VAL A 38 -9.06 23.36 3.06
CA VAL A 38 -10.28 22.66 2.61
C VAL A 38 -11.32 22.58 3.73
N MET A 39 -10.90 22.29 4.96
CA MET A 39 -11.80 22.21 6.11
C MET A 39 -12.36 23.58 6.50
N ASP A 40 -11.53 24.61 6.52
CA ASP A 40 -11.98 25.98 6.79
C ASP A 40 -12.96 26.47 5.72
N GLN A 41 -12.79 26.06 4.46
CA GLN A 41 -13.75 26.31 3.39
C GLN A 41 -15.10 25.62 3.67
N ARG A 42 -15.10 24.36 4.10
CA ARG A 42 -16.33 23.63 4.47
C ARG A 42 -17.05 24.33 5.61
N ASP A 43 -16.33 24.66 6.67
CA ASP A 43 -16.86 25.35 7.85
C ASP A 43 -17.47 26.72 7.47
N ALA A 44 -16.82 27.47 6.58
CA ALA A 44 -17.30 28.80 6.15
C ALA A 44 -18.54 28.74 5.24
N LEU A 45 -18.72 27.65 4.51
CA LEU A 45 -19.82 27.47 3.55
C LEU A 45 -20.93 26.54 4.08
N ASP A 46 -20.80 26.04 5.31
CA ASP A 46 -21.71 25.07 5.93
C ASP A 46 -21.88 23.81 5.05
N LEU A 47 -20.76 23.32 4.48
CA LEU A 47 -20.74 22.12 3.63
C LEU A 47 -20.57 20.87 4.49
N ASP A 48 -21.55 19.98 4.41
CA ASP A 48 -21.49 18.65 4.99
C ASP A 48 -21.21 17.61 3.88
N ALA A 49 -19.94 17.20 3.77
CA ALA A 49 -19.52 16.19 2.81
C ALA A 49 -19.28 14.87 3.56
N GLU A 50 -20.05 13.84 3.22
CA GLU A 50 -19.94 12.49 3.81
C GLU A 50 -18.76 11.70 3.20
N ASP A 51 -17.57 12.31 3.11
CA ASP A 51 -16.37 11.69 2.53
C ASP A 51 -15.32 11.26 3.56
N GLY A 52 -15.58 11.46 4.86
CA GLY A 52 -14.71 11.02 5.95
C GLY A 52 -13.35 11.74 6.03
N VAL A 53 -13.18 12.83 5.27
CA VAL A 53 -11.92 13.57 5.18
C VAL A 53 -11.77 14.48 6.40
N GLU A 54 -10.70 14.28 7.18
CA GLU A 54 -10.40 15.06 8.39
C GLU A 54 -9.17 15.96 8.26
N ARG A 55 -8.92 16.82 9.25
CA ARG A 55 -7.69 17.63 9.39
C ARG A 55 -6.51 16.70 9.68
N ILE A 56 -5.33 17.03 9.12
CA ILE A 56 -4.09 16.25 9.31
C ILE A 56 -3.32 16.78 10.54
N ASP A 57 -2.88 15.87 11.40
CA ASP A 57 -1.84 16.15 12.40
C ASP A 57 -0.45 16.06 11.76
N ALA A 58 0.34 17.14 11.86
CA ALA A 58 1.62 17.20 11.17
C ALA A 58 2.71 16.33 11.82
N GLU A 59 2.68 16.12 13.15
CA GLU A 59 3.67 15.29 13.82
C GLU A 59 3.39 13.80 13.59
N GLU A 60 2.11 13.42 13.61
CA GLU A 60 1.68 12.09 13.18
C GLU A 60 2.08 11.85 11.73
N ARG A 61 1.73 12.78 10.82
CA ARG A 61 2.06 12.62 9.40
C ARG A 61 3.56 12.58 9.13
N LYS A 62 4.35 13.38 9.84
CA LYS A 62 5.83 13.32 9.77
C LYS A 62 6.34 11.94 10.15
N THR A 63 5.80 11.37 11.23
CA THR A 63 6.17 10.02 11.70
C THR A 63 5.84 8.99 10.63
N GLU A 64 4.65 9.04 10.05
CA GLU A 64 4.25 8.14 8.96
C GLU A 64 5.20 8.24 7.75
N VAL A 65 5.59 9.45 7.33
CA VAL A 65 6.51 9.62 6.20
C VAL A 65 7.87 8.99 6.48
N VAL A 66 8.37 9.10 7.71
CA VAL A 66 9.64 8.45 8.11
C VAL A 66 9.47 6.93 8.17
N ASP A 67 8.35 6.43 8.71
CA ASP A 67 8.02 5.00 8.75
C ASP A 67 7.94 4.39 7.34
N LEU A 68 7.40 5.13 6.37
CA LEU A 68 7.35 4.70 4.96
C LEU A 68 8.75 4.58 4.34
N VAL A 69 9.64 5.52 4.68
CA VAL A 69 11.05 5.45 4.25
C VAL A 69 11.77 4.28 4.92
N ASP A 70 11.46 3.99 6.19
CA ASP A 70 11.99 2.81 6.90
C ASP A 70 11.50 1.50 6.27
N ALA A 71 10.21 1.39 5.95
CA ALA A 71 9.62 0.24 5.28
C ALA A 71 10.20 -0.01 3.87
N TYR A 72 10.67 1.05 3.20
CA TYR A 72 11.37 0.93 1.92
C TYR A 72 12.79 0.35 2.07
N THR A 73 13.36 0.34 3.27
CA THR A 73 14.74 -0.09 3.54
C THR A 73 14.81 -1.52 4.08
N PRO A 74 15.91 -2.26 3.80
CA PRO A 74 16.04 -3.63 4.32
C PRO A 74 16.05 -3.66 5.86
N GLY A 75 15.12 -4.42 6.45
CA GLY A 75 15.03 -4.62 7.90
C GLY A 75 13.95 -3.77 8.60
N GLY A 76 13.29 -2.85 7.89
CA GLY A 76 12.07 -2.19 8.34
C GLY A 76 10.84 -3.09 8.20
N ARG A 77 9.66 -2.56 8.56
CA ARG A 77 8.36 -3.22 8.30
C ARG A 77 8.19 -3.48 6.79
N SER A 78 7.52 -4.56 6.39
CA SER A 78 7.29 -4.79 4.95
C SER A 78 6.45 -3.67 4.34
N LEU A 79 6.98 -3.02 3.30
CA LEU A 79 6.25 -2.01 2.54
C LEU A 79 5.01 -2.62 1.85
N ALA A 80 5.07 -3.90 1.46
CA ALA A 80 3.94 -4.59 0.87
C ALA A 80 2.78 -4.68 1.85
N ASP A 81 3.03 -5.09 3.11
CA ASP A 81 2.01 -5.13 4.16
C ASP A 81 1.35 -3.76 4.34
N VAL A 82 2.15 -2.69 4.45
CA VAL A 82 1.66 -1.33 4.64
C VAL A 82 0.82 -0.85 3.44
N TRP A 83 1.25 -1.17 2.23
CA TRP A 83 0.51 -0.82 1.02
C TRP A 83 -0.80 -1.62 0.93
N LEU A 84 -0.79 -2.91 1.20
CA LEU A 84 -1.98 -3.76 1.17
C LEU A 84 -3.02 -3.33 2.21
N GLU A 85 -2.59 -2.91 3.39
CA GLU A 85 -3.48 -2.39 4.44
C GLU A 85 -4.21 -1.10 4.04
N ARG A 86 -3.61 -0.27 3.20
CA ARG A 86 -4.07 1.12 2.97
C ARG A 86 -4.53 1.39 1.53
N CYS A 87 -4.04 0.62 0.58
CA CYS A 87 -4.14 0.91 -0.85
C CYS A 87 -4.54 -0.31 -1.68
N ALA A 88 -4.73 -1.48 -1.07
CA ALA A 88 -5.18 -2.65 -1.82
C ALA A 88 -6.50 -2.34 -2.56
N PRO A 89 -6.67 -2.85 -3.79
CA PRO A 89 -7.92 -2.68 -4.50
C PRO A 89 -9.08 -3.30 -3.73
N ASP A 90 -10.24 -2.62 -3.68
CA ASP A 90 -11.46 -3.09 -2.99
C ASP A 90 -11.94 -4.49 -3.42
N ALA A 91 -11.55 -4.94 -4.62
CA ALA A 91 -11.89 -6.25 -5.14
C ALA A 91 -11.05 -7.39 -4.52
N LEU A 92 -9.94 -7.08 -3.86
CA LEU A 92 -9.06 -8.05 -3.21
C LEU A 92 -9.43 -8.13 -1.72
N ASP A 93 -9.78 -9.32 -1.26
CA ASP A 93 -10.08 -9.54 0.16
C ASP A 93 -8.77 -9.57 0.98
N VAL A 94 -8.51 -8.49 1.72
CA VAL A 94 -7.27 -8.32 2.51
C VAL A 94 -7.52 -8.53 4.01
N ASP A 95 -8.03 -9.71 4.37
CA ASP A 95 -8.22 -10.09 5.78
C ASP A 95 -6.89 -10.33 6.52
N ASP A 96 -5.84 -10.74 5.79
CA ASP A 96 -4.50 -10.98 6.32
C ASP A 96 -3.42 -10.37 5.39
N PRO A 97 -3.11 -9.07 5.58
CA PRO A 97 -2.10 -8.36 4.80
C PRO A 97 -0.70 -8.99 4.88
N THR A 98 -0.33 -9.56 6.03
CA THR A 98 1.00 -10.16 6.22
C THR A 98 1.17 -11.41 5.37
N THR A 99 0.12 -12.25 5.28
CA THR A 99 0.15 -13.40 4.36
C THR A 99 0.30 -12.95 2.91
N LEU A 100 -0.41 -11.89 2.50
CA LEU A 100 -0.31 -11.32 1.16
C LEU A 100 1.07 -10.71 0.88
N GLY A 101 1.66 -10.02 1.86
CA GLY A 101 3.01 -9.47 1.77
C GLY A 101 4.08 -10.52 1.55
N HIS A 102 3.92 -11.73 2.11
CA HIS A 102 4.83 -12.83 1.80
C HIS A 102 4.82 -13.21 0.32
N TYR A 103 3.66 -13.19 -0.35
CA TYR A 103 3.59 -13.45 -1.80
C TYR A 103 4.22 -12.32 -2.61
N ALA A 104 4.05 -11.07 -2.17
CA ALA A 104 4.67 -9.90 -2.79
C ALA A 104 6.21 -9.88 -2.70
N GLU A 105 6.77 -10.62 -1.74
CA GLU A 105 8.21 -10.76 -1.56
C GLU A 105 8.80 -12.01 -2.23
N MET A 106 7.96 -12.90 -2.79
CA MET A 106 8.44 -14.09 -3.50
C MET A 106 9.15 -13.72 -4.80
N SER A 107 10.23 -14.44 -5.09
CA SER A 107 10.78 -14.49 -6.44
C SER A 107 9.84 -15.25 -7.38
N GLY A 108 9.99 -15.04 -8.69
CA GLY A 108 9.20 -15.78 -9.70
C GLY A 108 9.33 -17.31 -9.57
N GLU A 109 10.51 -17.82 -9.21
CA GLU A 109 10.71 -19.26 -8.98
C GLU A 109 9.99 -19.77 -7.73
N GLU A 110 9.96 -18.98 -6.66
CA GLU A 110 9.22 -19.33 -5.43
C GLU A 110 7.71 -19.30 -5.67
N TRP A 111 7.25 -18.35 -6.49
CA TRP A 111 5.86 -18.24 -6.90
C TRP A 111 5.41 -19.44 -7.76
N GLU A 112 6.19 -19.82 -8.78
CA GLU A 112 5.90 -21.01 -9.59
C GLU A 112 5.84 -22.28 -8.71
N GLN A 113 6.74 -22.41 -7.74
CA GLN A 113 6.70 -23.51 -6.77
C GLN A 113 5.49 -23.43 -5.83
N GLN A 114 4.99 -22.24 -5.50
CA GLN A 114 3.78 -22.06 -4.72
C GLN A 114 2.54 -22.54 -5.48
N ILE A 115 2.44 -22.20 -6.78
CA ILE A 115 1.38 -22.68 -7.68
C ILE A 115 1.34 -24.20 -7.71
N SER A 116 2.48 -24.87 -7.96
CA SER A 116 2.52 -26.33 -7.98
C SER A 116 2.18 -26.96 -6.62
N ARG A 117 2.57 -26.33 -5.50
CA ARG A 117 2.20 -26.81 -4.15
C ARG A 117 0.69 -26.77 -3.91
N TRP A 118 0.01 -25.72 -4.38
CA TRP A 118 -1.45 -25.67 -4.32
C TRP A 118 -2.07 -26.77 -5.18
N ALA A 119 -1.64 -26.91 -6.43
CA ALA A 119 -2.13 -27.94 -7.34
C ALA A 119 -1.97 -29.36 -6.77
N ASP A 120 -0.81 -29.68 -6.19
CA ASP A 120 -0.55 -30.96 -5.54
C ASP A 120 -1.49 -31.21 -4.34
N SER A 121 -1.78 -30.16 -3.55
CA SER A 121 -2.72 -30.24 -2.43
C SER A 121 -4.15 -30.58 -2.90
N TYR A 122 -4.63 -29.97 -3.99
CA TYR A 122 -5.95 -30.28 -4.56
C TYR A 122 -6.00 -31.71 -5.13
N ARG A 123 -4.98 -32.12 -5.88
CA ARG A 123 -4.90 -33.47 -6.45
C ARG A 123 -4.82 -34.55 -5.38
N ALA A 124 -4.14 -34.28 -4.27
CA ALA A 124 -4.11 -35.20 -3.13
C ALA A 124 -5.48 -35.37 -2.46
N GLN A 125 -6.32 -34.32 -2.46
CA GLN A 125 -7.67 -34.37 -1.89
C GLN A 125 -8.69 -35.06 -2.80
N ALA A 126 -8.50 -35.04 -4.13
CA ALA A 126 -9.37 -35.71 -5.10
C ALA A 126 -8.59 -36.53 -6.15
N PRO A 127 -7.89 -37.62 -5.76
CA PRO A 127 -6.97 -38.33 -6.65
C PRO A 127 -7.65 -38.89 -7.90
N GLY A 128 -7.10 -38.59 -9.08
CA GLY A 128 -7.54 -39.15 -10.36
C GLY A 128 -8.85 -38.57 -10.91
N THR A 129 -9.36 -37.50 -10.31
CA THR A 129 -10.62 -36.85 -10.71
C THR A 129 -10.43 -35.50 -11.39
N LEU A 130 -9.25 -34.89 -11.19
CA LEU A 130 -8.91 -33.56 -11.70
C LEU A 130 -8.00 -33.70 -12.92
N ASP A 131 -8.43 -33.13 -14.04
CA ASP A 131 -7.66 -33.01 -15.30
C ASP A 131 -7.18 -31.57 -15.53
N GLU A 132 -7.45 -30.69 -14.56
CA GLU A 132 -7.06 -29.29 -14.54
C GLU A 132 -5.53 -29.11 -14.38
N THR A 133 -5.03 -28.08 -15.05
CA THR A 133 -3.65 -27.63 -14.97
C THR A 133 -3.34 -27.04 -13.59
N ASP A 134 -2.04 -26.94 -13.25
CA ASP A 134 -1.62 -26.32 -11.99
C ASP A 134 -2.14 -24.89 -11.84
N ARG A 135 -2.17 -24.12 -12.94
CA ARG A 135 -2.68 -22.74 -12.95
C ARG A 135 -4.18 -22.67 -12.74
N GLU A 136 -4.97 -23.55 -13.34
CA GLU A 136 -6.42 -23.60 -13.10
C GLU A 136 -6.74 -23.96 -11.64
N LEU A 137 -5.99 -24.90 -11.05
CA LEU A 137 -6.14 -25.25 -9.64
C LEU A 137 -5.70 -24.12 -8.70
N ALA A 138 -4.65 -23.39 -9.06
CA ALA A 138 -4.22 -22.19 -8.34
C ALA A 138 -5.23 -21.05 -8.46
N ASP A 139 -5.85 -20.87 -9.63
CA ASP A 139 -6.91 -19.88 -9.84
C ASP A 139 -8.11 -20.15 -8.92
N HIS A 140 -8.57 -21.40 -8.83
CA HIS A 140 -9.60 -21.79 -7.88
C HIS A 140 -9.19 -21.54 -6.41
N HIS A 141 -7.92 -21.75 -6.08
CA HIS A 141 -7.40 -21.47 -4.74
C HIS A 141 -7.46 -19.98 -4.43
N VAL A 142 -6.96 -19.14 -5.34
CA VAL A 142 -6.88 -17.68 -5.19
C VAL A 142 -8.28 -17.07 -5.14
N GLU A 143 -9.18 -17.49 -6.04
CA GLU A 143 -10.55 -17.01 -6.08
C GLU A 143 -11.30 -17.33 -4.79
N GLY A 144 -11.12 -18.55 -4.27
CA GLY A 144 -11.75 -18.97 -3.02
C GLY A 144 -11.18 -18.28 -1.77
N GLN A 145 -9.92 -17.85 -1.80
CA GLN A 145 -9.23 -17.31 -0.63
C GLN A 145 -9.24 -15.76 -0.58
N TRP A 146 -9.15 -15.11 -1.74
CA TRP A 146 -8.96 -13.64 -1.84
C TRP A 146 -9.96 -12.96 -2.77
N GLY A 147 -10.94 -13.69 -3.31
CA GLY A 147 -12.05 -13.12 -4.09
C GLY A 147 -11.70 -12.67 -5.51
N VAL A 148 -10.47 -12.91 -5.97
CA VAL A 148 -9.97 -12.48 -7.29
C VAL A 148 -9.40 -13.64 -8.10
N SER A 149 -9.26 -13.46 -9.42
CA SER A 149 -8.55 -14.44 -10.25
C SER A 149 -7.04 -14.46 -9.97
N LEU A 150 -6.38 -15.55 -10.34
CA LEU A 150 -4.92 -15.70 -10.29
C LEU A 150 -4.21 -14.57 -11.04
N ASP A 151 -4.65 -14.24 -12.25
CA ASP A 151 -4.02 -13.17 -13.05
C ASP A 151 -4.15 -11.80 -12.35
N ARG A 152 -5.29 -11.54 -11.69
CA ARG A 152 -5.49 -10.30 -10.92
C ARG A 152 -4.62 -10.30 -9.68
N PHE A 153 -4.52 -11.42 -8.98
CA PHE A 153 -3.67 -11.58 -7.82
C PHE A 153 -2.19 -11.40 -8.17
N GLU A 154 -1.75 -11.99 -9.28
CA GLU A 154 -0.38 -11.85 -9.78
C GLU A 154 -0.08 -10.37 -10.06
N ALA A 155 -0.95 -9.64 -10.75
CA ALA A 155 -0.73 -8.23 -11.07
C ALA A 155 -0.71 -7.29 -9.84
N GLU A 156 -1.51 -7.59 -8.82
CA GLU A 156 -1.69 -6.70 -7.66
C GLU A 156 -0.77 -7.05 -6.48
N VAL A 157 -0.47 -8.35 -6.30
CA VAL A 157 0.29 -8.85 -5.14
C VAL A 157 1.66 -9.36 -5.56
N VAL A 158 1.76 -10.24 -6.56
CA VAL A 158 3.04 -10.90 -6.91
C VAL A 158 3.97 -9.97 -7.70
N GLU A 159 3.43 -9.17 -8.61
CA GLU A 159 4.14 -8.15 -9.39
C GLU A 159 4.31 -6.83 -8.61
N PHE A 160 4.37 -6.92 -7.27
CA PHE A 160 4.46 -5.76 -6.40
C PHE A 160 5.66 -4.86 -6.74
N ASP A 161 5.36 -3.61 -7.09
CA ASP A 161 6.38 -2.60 -7.35
C ASP A 161 6.53 -1.67 -6.14
N ARG A 162 7.69 -1.78 -5.47
CA ARG A 162 8.01 -0.99 -4.27
C ARG A 162 7.97 0.51 -4.51
N GLN A 163 8.33 0.97 -5.71
CA GLN A 163 8.38 2.41 -6.01
C GLN A 163 6.96 2.97 -6.21
N ARG A 164 6.09 2.25 -6.91
CA ARG A 164 4.66 2.53 -7.04
C ARG A 164 4.02 2.56 -5.66
N ALA A 165 4.23 1.51 -4.86
CA ALA A 165 3.66 1.42 -3.51
C ALA A 165 4.06 2.60 -2.61
N LEU A 166 5.34 2.98 -2.60
CA LEU A 166 5.79 4.15 -1.86
C LEU A 166 5.15 5.45 -2.38
N THR A 167 4.99 5.57 -3.70
CA THR A 167 4.34 6.74 -4.32
C THR A 167 2.88 6.84 -3.90
N ASP A 168 2.13 5.74 -3.97
CA ASP A 168 0.72 5.68 -3.58
C ASP A 168 0.53 6.09 -2.11
N LEU A 169 1.36 5.52 -1.21
CA LEU A 169 1.32 5.80 0.22
C LEU A 169 1.71 7.25 0.58
N LEU A 170 2.65 7.84 -0.16
CA LEU A 170 3.02 9.24 0.03
C LEU A 170 1.98 10.21 -0.56
N ALA A 171 1.37 9.84 -1.70
CA ALA A 171 0.40 10.68 -2.40
C ALA A 171 -0.99 10.67 -1.75
N GLY A 172 -1.36 9.59 -1.03
CA GLY A 172 -2.70 9.38 -0.48
C GLY A 172 -3.34 10.60 0.21
N PRO A 173 -2.68 11.28 1.17
CA PRO A 173 -3.29 12.44 1.83
C PRO A 173 -3.50 13.63 0.89
N SER A 174 -2.58 13.82 -0.06
CA SER A 174 -2.70 14.85 -1.10
C SER A 174 -3.86 14.54 -2.06
N GLU A 175 -3.99 13.29 -2.51
CA GLU A 175 -5.09 12.84 -3.37
C GLU A 175 -6.45 12.93 -2.66
N ALA A 176 -6.53 12.53 -1.39
CA ALA A 176 -7.74 12.69 -0.59
C ALA A 176 -8.10 14.17 -0.39
N THR A 177 -7.12 15.07 -0.32
CA THR A 177 -7.36 16.52 -0.25
C THR A 177 -7.89 17.05 -1.59
N GLU A 178 -7.32 16.60 -2.70
CA GLU A 178 -7.81 16.95 -4.04
C GLU A 178 -9.25 16.46 -4.24
N GLN A 179 -9.55 15.23 -3.84
CA GLN A 179 -10.89 14.66 -3.94
C GLN A 179 -11.88 15.45 -3.08
N ALA A 180 -11.51 15.84 -1.86
CA ALA A 180 -12.34 16.69 -1.01
C ALA A 180 -12.68 18.04 -1.68
N VAL A 181 -11.73 18.65 -2.40
CA VAL A 181 -11.98 19.88 -3.18
C VAL A 181 -13.00 19.63 -4.30
N LYS A 182 -12.88 18.50 -5.01
CA LYS A 182 -13.84 18.11 -6.06
C LYS A 182 -15.24 17.90 -5.47
N THR A 183 -15.35 17.12 -4.40
CA THR A 183 -16.61 16.89 -3.67
C THR A 183 -17.25 18.20 -3.24
N ASN A 184 -16.49 19.13 -2.64
CA ASN A 184 -17.00 20.44 -2.24
C ASN A 184 -17.53 21.24 -3.44
N THR A 185 -16.85 21.14 -4.59
CA THR A 185 -17.27 21.83 -5.82
C THR A 185 -18.56 21.24 -6.37
N GLU A 186 -18.73 19.92 -6.31
CA GLU A 186 -19.96 19.23 -6.74
C GLU A 186 -21.16 19.57 -5.85
N VAL A 187 -20.96 19.67 -4.52
CA VAL A 187 -22.04 20.06 -3.59
C VAL A 187 -22.53 21.50 -3.83
N LEU A 188 -21.66 22.37 -4.32
CA LEU A 188 -21.98 23.78 -4.60
C LEU A 188 -22.63 24.01 -5.98
N ALA A 189 -22.60 23.03 -6.88
CA ALA A 189 -23.10 23.13 -8.25
C ALA A 189 -24.62 22.90 -8.35
#